data_AF-B6WAN7-F1
#
_entry.id   AF-B6WAN7-F1
#
_cell.length_a   1.000
_cell.length_b   1.000
_cell.length_c   1.000
_cell.angle_alpha   90.00
_cell.angle_beta   90.00
_cell.angle_gamma   90.00
#
_symmetry.space_group_name_H-M   'P 1'
#
loop_
_entity.id
_entity.type
_entity.pdbx_description
1 polymer ?
#
loop_
_entity_poly.entity_id
_entity_poly.type
_entity_poly.pdbx_seq_one_letter_code
_entity_poly.pdbx_strand_id
1 'polypeptide(L)' 'MKADKDKTLRKLKTVKGQIDGLIKMVESDRYCIDISNQLMASISILKKCEHRCPLLPP' A
#
# COMPACT_ATOMS: atom_id res chain seq x y z
N MET A 1 22.74 7.91 1.10
CA MET A 1 21.46 8.60 0.84
C MET A 1 20.46 8.10 1.89
N LYS A 2 20.21 8.89 2.94
CA LYS A 2 19.36 8.49 4.07
C LYS A 2 17.97 8.16 3.51
N ALA A 3 17.49 6.94 3.73
CA ALA A 3 16.15 6.58 3.30
C ALA A 3 15.17 7.57 3.94
N ASP A 4 14.41 8.27 3.10
CA ASP A 4 13.51 9.34 3.53
C ASP A 4 12.33 8.70 4.27
N LYS A 5 12.46 8.64 5.60
CA LYS A 5 11.48 8.09 6.53
C LYS A 5 10.11 8.73 6.31
N ASP A 6 10.07 10.04 6.05
CA ASP A 6 8.82 10.77 5.83
C ASP A 6 8.17 10.36 4.52
N LYS A 7 8.96 10.17 3.46
CA LYS A 7 8.47 9.64 2.18
C LYS A 7 7.91 8.23 2.30
N THR A 8 8.59 7.35 3.04
CA THR A 8 8.10 5.99 3.30
C THR A 8 6.83 6.03 4.14
N LEU A 9 6.77 6.86 5.18
CA LEU A 9 5.58 7.01 6.03
C LEU A 9 4.38 7.56 5.24
N ARG A 10 4.60 8.53 4.33
CA ARG A 10 3.55 9.03 3.43
C ARG A 10 2.96 7.92 2.56
N LYS A 11 3.80 7.08 1.95
CA LYS A 11 3.35 5.94 1.15
C LYS A 11 2.56 4.92 1.98
N LEU A 12 3.03 4.60 3.18
CA LEU A 12 2.32 3.69 4.09
C LEU A 12 0.94 4.26 4.48
N LYS A 13 0.83 5.58 4.72
CA LYS A 13 -0.46 6.25 4.94
C LYS A 13 -1.38 6.16 3.72
N THR A 14 -0.86 6.28 2.51
CA THR A 14 -1.64 6.08 1.27
C THR A 14 -2.16 4.65 1.19
N VAL A 15 -1.32 3.65 1.43
CA VAL A 15 -1.73 2.24 1.41
C VAL A 15 -2.80 1.98 2.46
N LYS A 16 -2.69 2.55 3.67
CA LYS A 16 -3.73 2.44 4.70
C LYS A 16 -5.11 2.86 4.15
N GLY A 17 -5.19 4.01 3.48
CA GLY A 17 -6.45 4.46 2.87
C GLY A 17 -6.95 3.54 1.74
N GLN A 18 -6.04 2.90 1.00
CA GLN A 18 -6.43 1.89 -0.01
C GLN A 18 -6.97 0.62 0.64
N ILE A 19 -6.41 0.17 1.77
CA ILE A 19 -6.93 -0.96 2.54
C ILE A 19 -8.32 -0.64 3.09
N ASP A 20 -8.53 0.55 3.66
CA ASP A 20 -9.85 1.00 4.11
C ASP A 20 -10.87 1.00 2.95
N GLY A 21 -10.43 1.39 1.75
CA GLY A 21 -11.26 1.31 0.53
C GLY A 21 -11.57 -0.13 0.11
N LEU A 22 -10.58 -1.03 0.15
CA LEU A 22 -10.74 -2.45 -0.18
C LEU A 22 -11.74 -3.14 0.76
N ILE A 23 -11.68 -2.86 2.06
CA ILE A 23 -12.64 -3.37 3.05
C ILE A 23 -14.06 -2.99 2.64
N LYS A 24 -14.31 -1.70 2.37
CA LYS A 24 -15.63 -1.23 1.91
C LYS A 24 -16.07 -1.87 0.60
N MET A 25 -15.14 -2.15 -0.30
CA MET A 25 -15.46 -2.83 -1.56
C MET A 25 -15.95 -4.26 -1.33
N VAL A 26 -15.34 -4.98 -0.40
CA VAL A 26 -15.78 -6.33 0.00
C VAL A 26 -17.13 -6.25 0.72
N GLU A 27 -17.30 -5.32 1.66
CA GLU A 27 -18.57 -5.11 2.37
C GLU A 27 -19.73 -4.72 1.43
N SER A 28 -19.42 -4.12 0.28
CA SER A 28 -20.39 -3.71 -0.73
C SER A 28 -20.55 -4.72 -1.88
N ASP A 29 -20.04 -5.94 -1.73
CA ASP A 29 -20.08 -7.02 -2.74
C ASP A 29 -19.62 -6.56 -4.14
N ARG A 30 -18.58 -5.71 -4.19
CA ARG A 30 -18.00 -5.23 -5.46
C ARG A 30 -17.37 -6.37 -6.22
N TYR A 31 -17.33 -6.24 -7.55
CA TYR A 31 -16.82 -7.29 -8.42
C TYR A 31 -15.35 -7.61 -8.13
N CYS A 32 -15.02 -8.90 -8.08
CA CYS A 32 -13.69 -9.37 -7.68
C CYS A 32 -12.56 -8.79 -8.57
N ILE A 33 -12.83 -8.51 -9.84
CA ILE A 33 -11.84 -7.89 -10.74
C ILE A 33 -11.49 -6.48 -10.29
N ASP A 34 -12.47 -5.68 -9.85
CA ASP A 34 -12.23 -4.32 -9.36
C ASP A 34 -11.44 -4.33 -8.05
N ILE A 35 -11.78 -5.27 -7.15
CA ILE A 35 -11.05 -5.50 -5.90
C ILE A 35 -9.60 -5.90 -6.20
N SER A 36 -9.39 -6.84 -7.13
CA SER A 36 -8.06 -7.29 -7.56
C SER A 36 -7.22 -6.14 -8.12
N ASN A 37 -7.83 -5.28 -8.95
CA ASN A 37 -7.15 -4.10 -9.51
C ASN A 37 -6.68 -3.14 -8.39
N GLN A 38 -7.52 -2.87 -7.38
CA GLN A 38 -7.12 -2.02 -6.26
C GLN A 38 -6.09 -2.67 -5.32
N LEU A 39 -6.18 -3.99 -5.14
CA LEU A 39 -5.18 -4.75 -4.39
C LEU A 39 -3.80 -4.64 -5.07
N MET A 40 -3.74 -4.79 -6.38
CA MET A 40 -2.51 -4.65 -7.17
C MET A 40 -1.91 -3.24 -7.07
N ALA A 41 -2.75 -2.20 -7.06
CA ALA A 41 -2.30 -0.82 -6.83
C ALA A 41 -1.63 -0.66 -5.45
N SER A 42 -2.23 -1.26 -4.42
CA SER A 42 -1.69 -1.26 -3.05
C SER A 42 -0.33 -1.97 -2.97
N ILE A 43 -0.23 -3.16 -3.55
CA ILE A 43 1.01 -3.95 -3.61
C ILE A 43 2.12 -3.16 -4.33
N SER A 44 1.81 -2.48 -5.44
CA SER A 44 2.79 -1.67 -6.19
C SER A 44 3.41 -0.57 -5.32
N ILE A 45 2.65 0.05 -4.43
CA ILE A 45 3.17 1.08 -3.51
C ILE A 45 4.03 0.44 -2.42
N LEU A 46 3.61 -0.70 -1.87
CA LEU A 46 4.36 -1.43 -0.84
C LEU A 46 5.72 -1.91 -1.35
N LYS A 47 5.79 -2.48 -2.57
CA LYS A 47 7.06 -2.86 -3.21
C LYS A 47 8.04 -1.68 -3.35
N LYS A 48 7.52 -0.46 -3.57
CA LYS A 48 8.35 0.76 -3.63
C LYS A 48 8.87 1.21 -2.25
N CYS A 49 8.38 0.64 -1.15
CA CYS A 49 8.82 0.89 0.22
C CYS A 49 9.86 -0.13 0.69
N GLU A 50 9.78 -1.38 0.22
CA GLU A 50 10.66 -2.50 0.57
C GLU A 50 12.16 -2.16 0.42
N HIS A 51 12.59 -1.68 -0.74
CA HIS A 51 13.98 -1.30 -1.00
C HIS A 51 14.46 -0.01 -0.32
N ARG A 52 13.61 0.63 0.48
CA ARG A 52 13.85 1.96 1.07
C ARG A 52 13.50 2.01 2.56
N CYS A 53 13.41 0.86 3.22
CA CYS A 53 13.16 0.82 4.66
C CYS A 53 14.49 0.97 5.43
N PRO A 54 14.69 2.07 6.18
CA PRO A 54 15.87 2.23 7.04
C PRO A 54 15.89 1.28 8.26
N LEU A 55 14.85 0.46 8.44
CA LEU A 55 14.70 -0.48 9.55
C LEU A 55 14.88 -1.95 9.13
N LEU A 56 15.16 -2.23 7.85
CA LEU A 56 15.56 -3.58 7.47
C LEU A 56 17.01 -3.80 7.94
N PRO A 57 17.29 -4.85 8.72
CA PRO A 57 18.68 -5.29 8.88
C PRO A 57 19.25 -5.67 7.49
N PRO A 58 20.58 -5.54 7.31
CA PRO A 58 21.24 -6.00 6.08
C PRO A 58 20.99 -7.49 5.81
#